data_AF-A0A7Y5SQH8-F1
#
_entry.id   AF-A0A7Y5SQH8-F1
#
_cell.length_a   1.000
_cell.length_b   1.000
_cell.length_c   1.000
_cell.angle_alpha   90.00
_cell.angle_beta   90.00
_cell.angle_gamma   90.00
#
_symmetry.space_group_name_H-M   'P 1'
#
loop_
_entity.id
_entity.type
_entity.pdbx_description
1 polymer ?
#
loop_
_entity_poly.entity_id
_entity_poly.type
_entity_poly.pdbx_seq_one_letter_code
_entity_poly.pdbx_strand_id
1 'polypeptide(L)'
;NAKLHKAFYDKLENKDLLLQASSTSHYSWHMLARSASADGHGDLKGYLDERSPAFVYLARNGMPLDIGWYYGYDASATLDMYEYVLGATIGYDSSMSFQVSPAAAAAHPFTGEILDLIARYEKLRLSGRVPAEMKTRLRIDPILGGQKEPEARARLLDHRREYRLLETEKGQVFQRVIYDPWHEVTALDGQANVWPVEVKPGPSRIGIQIHAQAGPWLGPGPSYDSPQAVVLETFDDLAPYTRDPNEKGVYRIGPGESGAVLPGVQQWFESTAEDPRVGGRCGVYTAESSLDSVGGWSVVTKAFQPPLDISAHKAIGLWLRGDGGGGALKLQFVDGKGATDYYVQNDFTGWRYQQLARPEKDPIDYRQVRAMSFYYNSLPGKKKVSCGIDDVKALSAIDDRQITDPVVEFGGKRFAWKGALKAGQYLVLWPGESLNRYGTGLAEPERAPAPIAWEMPAGKHEAKFECAAGAGMPVRVRVTMQPQEQYSIP
;
A
#
# COMPACT_ATOMS: atom_id res chain seq x y z
N ASN A 1 -36.84 -2.59 -2.57
CA ASN A 1 -36.30 -1.21 -2.68
C ASN A 1 -37.38 -0.15 -2.46
N ALA A 2 -38.41 -0.01 -3.31
CA ALA A 2 -39.44 1.04 -3.13
C ALA A 2 -40.10 1.07 -1.73
N LYS A 3 -40.53 -0.09 -1.23
CA LYS A 3 -41.12 -0.23 0.12
C LYS A 3 -40.14 0.19 1.22
N LEU A 4 -38.86 -0.09 1.04
CA LEU A 4 -37.80 0.28 1.99
C LEU A 4 -37.58 1.79 1.99
N HIS A 5 -37.44 2.42 0.80
CA HIS A 5 -37.32 3.87 0.69
C HIS A 5 -38.52 4.58 1.33
N LYS A 6 -39.74 4.08 1.06
CA LYS A 6 -40.97 4.63 1.66
C LYS A 6 -40.99 4.47 3.17
N ALA A 7 -40.58 3.31 3.71
CA ALA A 7 -40.53 3.09 5.15
C ALA A 7 -39.59 4.06 5.87
N PHE A 8 -38.43 4.38 5.27
CA PHE A 8 -37.53 5.41 5.79
C PHE A 8 -38.11 6.82 5.63
N TYR A 9 -38.59 7.16 4.43
CA TYR A 9 -39.15 8.48 4.12
C TYR A 9 -40.33 8.86 5.02
N ASP A 10 -41.24 7.91 5.30
CA ASP A 10 -42.40 8.13 6.16
C ASP A 10 -42.03 8.43 7.63
N LYS A 11 -40.81 8.05 8.05
CA LYS A 11 -40.28 8.29 9.40
C LYS A 11 -39.47 9.57 9.51
N LEU A 12 -39.18 10.26 8.41
CA LEU A 12 -38.51 11.55 8.44
C LEU A 12 -39.51 12.63 8.87
N GLU A 13 -39.20 13.31 9.98
CA GLU A 13 -39.95 14.48 10.43
C GLU A 13 -39.81 15.64 9.44
N ASN A 14 -38.57 15.89 8.96
CA ASN A 14 -38.30 16.84 7.90
C ASN A 14 -38.15 16.12 6.55
N LYS A 15 -38.98 16.50 5.58
CA LYS A 15 -38.95 15.97 4.20
C LYS A 15 -38.28 16.90 3.20
N ASP A 16 -37.87 18.09 3.63
CA ASP A 16 -37.05 19.03 2.85
C ASP A 16 -35.57 18.61 2.92
N LEU A 17 -35.27 17.49 2.27
CA LEU A 17 -33.97 16.82 2.28
C LEU A 17 -33.62 16.32 0.88
N LEU A 18 -32.33 16.37 0.55
CA LEU A 18 -31.82 15.77 -0.67
C LEU A 18 -31.56 14.28 -0.41
N LEU A 19 -32.47 13.42 -0.86
CA LEU A 19 -32.34 11.98 -0.73
C LEU A 19 -31.69 11.35 -1.95
N GLN A 20 -30.69 10.52 -1.70
CA GLN A 20 -29.92 9.80 -2.72
C GLN A 20 -29.96 8.29 -2.43
N ALA A 21 -30.03 7.48 -3.48
CA ALA A 21 -29.99 6.03 -3.35
C ALA A 21 -29.25 5.36 -4.52
N SER A 22 -28.57 4.25 -4.23
CA SER A 22 -27.91 3.40 -5.23
C SER A 22 -28.86 2.47 -5.99
N SER A 23 -30.12 2.41 -5.55
CA SER A 23 -31.18 1.70 -6.24
C SER A 23 -32.40 2.60 -6.38
N THR A 24 -33.11 2.48 -7.49
CA THR A 24 -34.34 3.23 -7.73
C THR A 24 -35.41 2.33 -8.32
N SER A 25 -36.66 2.76 -8.21
CA SER A 25 -37.80 2.15 -8.90
C SER A 25 -38.75 3.25 -9.35
N HIS A 26 -39.65 2.93 -10.28
CA HIS A 26 -40.72 3.84 -10.72
C HIS A 26 -41.67 4.28 -9.59
N TYR A 27 -41.59 3.68 -8.40
CA TYR A 27 -42.37 4.12 -7.23
C TYR A 27 -41.58 5.02 -6.27
N SER A 28 -40.27 5.24 -6.53
CA SER A 28 -39.39 6.01 -5.64
C SER A 28 -39.02 7.40 -6.18
N TRP A 29 -39.42 7.74 -7.41
CA TRP A 29 -38.98 8.97 -8.10
C TRP A 29 -39.37 10.26 -7.37
N HIS A 30 -40.50 10.27 -6.65
CA HIS A 30 -40.97 11.43 -5.89
C HIS A 30 -40.33 11.55 -4.49
N MET A 31 -39.56 10.54 -4.06
CA MET A 31 -38.83 10.55 -2.79
C MET A 31 -37.33 10.78 -2.98
N LEU A 32 -36.77 10.35 -4.13
CA LEU A 32 -35.34 10.44 -4.41
C LEU A 32 -35.03 11.65 -5.29
N ALA A 33 -34.10 12.49 -4.85
CA ALA A 33 -33.63 13.64 -5.62
C ALA A 33 -32.59 13.23 -6.68
N ARG A 34 -31.79 12.19 -6.41
CA ARG A 34 -30.77 11.67 -7.34
C ARG A 34 -30.40 10.22 -7.06
N SER A 35 -29.73 9.57 -8.00
CA SER A 35 -29.19 8.21 -7.84
C SER A 35 -27.67 8.21 -7.91
N ALA A 36 -27.02 7.42 -7.05
CA ALA A 36 -25.58 7.12 -7.09
C ALA A 36 -25.36 5.74 -7.73
N SER A 37 -24.22 5.49 -8.36
CA SER A 37 -23.93 4.13 -8.84
C SER A 37 -22.47 3.71 -8.74
N ALA A 38 -21.51 4.63 -8.84
CA ALA A 38 -20.08 4.33 -8.83
C ALA A 38 -19.39 4.71 -7.50
N ASP A 39 -19.97 4.26 -6.38
CA ASP A 39 -19.48 4.53 -5.02
C ASP A 39 -18.23 3.69 -4.69
N GLY A 40 -17.12 4.24 -4.21
CA GLY A 40 -15.99 3.38 -3.87
C GLY A 40 -14.69 3.99 -3.36
N HIS A 41 -13.79 3.05 -3.04
CA HIS A 41 -12.36 3.19 -2.75
C HIS A 41 -11.55 2.23 -3.65
N GLY A 42 -10.23 2.30 -3.60
CA GLY A 42 -9.32 1.48 -4.38
C GLY A 42 -9.24 1.98 -5.82
N ASP A 43 -9.61 1.11 -6.76
CA ASP A 43 -9.54 1.42 -8.20
C ASP A 43 -10.78 2.20 -8.67
N LEU A 44 -10.80 3.50 -8.37
CA LEU A 44 -11.96 4.36 -8.65
C LEU A 44 -12.28 4.41 -10.15
N LYS A 45 -11.26 4.43 -11.03
CA LYS A 45 -11.45 4.46 -12.49
C LYS A 45 -12.14 3.19 -12.96
N GLY A 46 -11.70 2.05 -12.42
CA GLY A 46 -12.28 0.76 -12.72
C GLY A 46 -13.70 0.58 -12.30
N TYR A 47 -13.97 0.98 -11.06
CA TYR A 47 -15.31 0.89 -10.54
C TYR A 47 -16.25 1.84 -11.29
N LEU A 48 -15.79 3.05 -11.63
CA LEU A 48 -16.53 3.96 -12.51
C LEU A 48 -16.83 3.33 -13.88
N ASP A 49 -15.83 2.72 -14.51
CA ASP A 49 -16.01 2.02 -15.78
C ASP A 49 -17.08 0.93 -15.66
N GLU A 50 -16.95 0.03 -14.69
CA GLU A 50 -17.87 -1.08 -14.44
C GLU A 50 -19.31 -0.59 -14.27
N ARG A 51 -19.50 0.50 -13.54
CA ARG A 51 -20.82 1.04 -13.17
C ARG A 51 -21.43 1.95 -14.22
N SER A 52 -20.65 2.41 -15.21
CA SER A 52 -21.09 3.33 -16.26
C SER A 52 -22.34 2.91 -17.07
N PRO A 53 -22.66 1.61 -17.30
CA PRO A 53 -23.91 1.24 -17.97
C PRO A 53 -25.17 1.71 -17.23
N ALA A 54 -25.10 1.83 -15.90
CA ALA A 54 -26.21 2.32 -15.09
C ALA A 54 -26.55 3.79 -15.37
N PHE A 55 -25.58 4.60 -15.78
CA PHE A 55 -25.80 6.03 -16.06
C PHE A 55 -26.73 6.22 -17.26
N VAL A 56 -26.58 5.38 -18.28
CA VAL A 56 -27.46 5.39 -19.47
C VAL A 56 -28.88 4.96 -19.07
N TYR A 57 -29.00 3.94 -18.20
CA TYR A 57 -30.29 3.52 -17.67
C TYR A 57 -30.96 4.66 -16.88
N LEU A 58 -30.24 5.32 -15.97
CA LEU A 58 -30.77 6.40 -15.15
C LEU A 58 -31.23 7.59 -16.00
N ALA A 59 -30.42 8.01 -16.98
CA ALA A 59 -30.76 9.08 -17.91
C ALA A 59 -32.03 8.77 -18.72
N ARG A 60 -32.17 7.54 -19.24
CA ARG A 60 -33.38 7.10 -19.98
C ARG A 60 -34.66 7.12 -19.13
N ASN A 61 -34.52 6.99 -17.80
CA ASN A 61 -35.64 6.98 -16.86
C ASN A 61 -35.88 8.35 -16.20
N GLY A 62 -35.20 9.41 -16.64
CA GLY A 62 -35.35 10.75 -16.08
C GLY A 62 -34.88 10.87 -14.62
N MET A 63 -34.03 9.94 -14.16
CA MET A 63 -33.48 9.97 -12.81
C MET A 63 -32.19 10.81 -12.81
N PRO A 64 -32.11 11.91 -12.02
CA PRO A 64 -30.89 12.67 -11.91
C PRO A 64 -29.74 11.80 -11.40
N LEU A 65 -28.59 11.94 -12.06
CA LEU A 65 -27.38 11.21 -11.72
C LEU A 65 -26.57 12.01 -10.70
N ASP A 66 -26.02 11.29 -9.72
CA ASP A 66 -24.78 11.60 -9.03
C ASP A 66 -23.83 10.46 -9.42
N ILE A 67 -22.62 10.77 -9.89
CA ILE A 67 -21.72 9.73 -10.42
C ILE A 67 -21.45 8.66 -9.34
N GLY A 68 -21.24 9.09 -8.10
CA GLY A 68 -21.06 8.21 -6.96
C GLY A 68 -20.50 8.92 -5.73
N TRP A 69 -20.40 8.16 -4.64
CA TRP A 69 -19.72 8.52 -3.40
C TRP A 69 -18.26 8.10 -3.45
N TYR A 70 -17.36 9.06 -3.53
CA TYR A 70 -15.93 8.82 -3.57
C TYR A 70 -15.32 9.04 -2.19
N TYR A 71 -14.66 7.99 -1.70
CA TYR A 71 -14.15 7.93 -0.35
C TYR A 71 -12.80 8.63 -0.24
N GLY A 72 -12.83 9.90 0.18
CA GLY A 72 -11.63 10.71 0.43
C GLY A 72 -10.80 10.24 1.62
N TYR A 73 -11.21 9.18 2.33
CA TYR A 73 -10.42 8.53 3.37
C TYR A 73 -9.48 7.44 2.84
N ASP A 74 -9.61 7.04 1.57
CA ASP A 74 -8.68 6.10 0.96
C ASP A 74 -7.40 6.81 0.52
N ALA A 75 -6.37 6.75 1.36
CA ALA A 75 -5.07 7.37 1.09
C ALA A 75 -4.33 6.79 -0.14
N SER A 76 -4.80 5.69 -0.73
CA SER A 76 -4.20 5.11 -1.93
C SER A 76 -4.75 5.70 -3.23
N ALA A 77 -5.88 6.40 -3.18
CA ALA A 77 -6.51 7.04 -4.33
C ALA A 77 -5.69 8.23 -4.84
N THR A 78 -5.32 8.20 -6.11
CA THR A 78 -4.40 9.19 -6.70
C THR A 78 -5.15 10.29 -7.46
N LEU A 79 -4.46 11.41 -7.72
CA LEU A 79 -5.03 12.57 -8.41
C LEU A 79 -5.72 12.23 -9.74
N ASP A 80 -5.09 11.36 -10.54
CA ASP A 80 -5.63 10.92 -11.83
C ASP A 80 -6.93 10.14 -11.71
N MET A 81 -7.13 9.40 -10.62
CA MET A 81 -8.38 8.69 -10.37
C MET A 81 -9.53 9.67 -10.16
N TYR A 82 -9.31 10.69 -9.33
CA TYR A 82 -10.29 11.75 -9.11
C TYR A 82 -10.51 12.59 -10.36
N GLU A 83 -9.45 12.93 -11.10
CA GLU A 83 -9.57 13.73 -12.31
C GLU A 83 -10.35 12.99 -13.42
N TYR A 84 -10.22 11.66 -13.52
CA TYR A 84 -11.04 10.84 -14.41
C TYR A 84 -12.53 10.85 -14.03
N VAL A 85 -12.83 10.71 -12.73
CA VAL A 85 -14.20 10.83 -12.19
C VAL A 85 -14.78 12.22 -12.50
N LEU A 86 -14.00 13.27 -12.24
CA LEU A 86 -14.42 14.65 -12.48
C LEU A 86 -14.62 14.93 -13.97
N GLY A 87 -13.84 14.33 -14.87
CA GLY A 87 -14.12 14.32 -16.30
C GLY A 87 -15.53 13.77 -16.60
N ALA A 88 -15.87 12.61 -16.02
CA ALA A 88 -17.20 12.02 -16.20
C ALA A 88 -18.33 12.90 -15.65
N THR A 89 -18.13 13.64 -14.55
CA THR A 89 -19.13 14.61 -14.06
C THR A 89 -19.51 15.64 -15.13
N ILE A 90 -18.53 16.13 -15.91
CA ILE A 90 -18.78 17.04 -17.03
C ILE A 90 -19.43 16.30 -18.21
N GLY A 91 -18.97 15.09 -18.53
CA GLY A 91 -19.47 14.31 -19.67
C GLY A 91 -20.94 13.87 -19.54
N TYR A 92 -21.38 13.56 -18.32
CA TYR A 92 -22.76 13.20 -18.00
C TYR A 92 -23.59 14.37 -17.44
N ASP A 93 -22.99 15.54 -17.27
CA ASP A 93 -23.61 16.72 -16.65
C ASP A 93 -24.24 16.40 -15.27
N SER A 94 -23.44 15.82 -14.41
CA SER A 94 -23.84 15.17 -13.16
C SER A 94 -22.93 15.61 -12.02
N SER A 95 -23.38 15.56 -10.77
CA SER A 95 -22.52 15.81 -9.60
C SER A 95 -21.72 14.55 -9.19
N MET A 96 -20.78 14.71 -8.26
CA MET A 96 -20.18 13.64 -7.47
C MET A 96 -20.20 14.02 -5.99
N SER A 97 -20.17 13.03 -5.09
CA SER A 97 -20.09 13.26 -3.66
C SER A 97 -18.70 12.87 -3.15
N PHE A 98 -18.04 13.76 -2.40
CA PHE A 98 -16.75 13.51 -1.75
C PHE A 98 -16.97 13.26 -0.26
N GLN A 99 -16.71 12.03 0.20
CA GLN A 99 -16.97 11.61 1.58
C GLN A 99 -15.66 11.42 2.35
N VAL A 100 -15.45 12.24 3.37
CA VAL A 100 -14.25 12.16 4.22
C VAL A 100 -14.51 12.76 5.60
N SER A 101 -13.73 12.34 6.61
CA SER A 101 -13.66 13.02 7.91
C SER A 101 -12.44 13.93 7.98
N PRO A 102 -12.40 14.98 8.82
CA PRO A 102 -11.23 15.85 8.94
C PRO A 102 -9.93 15.09 9.24
N ALA A 103 -9.98 14.05 10.08
CA ALA A 103 -8.82 13.23 10.41
C ALA A 103 -8.32 12.41 9.21
N ALA A 104 -9.23 11.81 8.44
CA ALA A 104 -8.87 11.05 7.25
C ALA A 104 -8.36 11.95 6.12
N ALA A 105 -8.95 13.14 5.97
CA ALA A 105 -8.47 14.18 5.07
C ALA A 105 -7.02 14.59 5.39
N ALA A 106 -6.71 14.81 6.67
CA ALA A 106 -5.34 15.10 7.11
C ALA A 106 -4.35 13.94 6.86
N ALA A 107 -4.85 12.70 6.78
CA ALA A 107 -4.05 11.51 6.54
C ALA A 107 -3.90 11.13 5.05
N HIS A 108 -4.62 11.80 4.14
CA HIS A 108 -4.55 11.48 2.72
C HIS A 108 -3.50 12.37 2.02
N PRO A 109 -2.60 11.79 1.20
CA PRO A 109 -1.47 12.50 0.57
C PRO A 109 -1.83 13.65 -0.39
N PHE A 110 -3.11 13.78 -0.76
CA PHE A 110 -3.56 14.58 -1.90
C PHE A 110 -4.85 15.36 -1.60
N THR A 111 -5.33 15.43 -0.34
CA THR A 111 -6.64 16.04 -0.08
C THR A 111 -6.76 17.47 -0.58
N GLY A 112 -5.76 18.33 -0.35
CA GLY A 112 -5.78 19.70 -0.88
C GLY A 112 -5.94 19.74 -2.40
N GLU A 113 -5.08 19.02 -3.10
CA GLU A 113 -5.09 18.90 -4.57
C GLU A 113 -6.42 18.32 -5.12
N ILE A 114 -7.00 17.33 -4.43
CA ILE A 114 -8.29 16.74 -4.82
C ILE A 114 -9.42 17.75 -4.65
N LEU A 115 -9.45 18.50 -3.53
CA LEU A 115 -10.46 19.53 -3.30
C LEU A 115 -10.33 20.67 -4.32
N ASP A 116 -9.10 21.07 -4.67
CA ASP A 116 -8.85 22.06 -5.73
C ASP A 116 -9.27 21.54 -7.10
N LEU A 117 -9.03 20.27 -7.41
CA LEU A 117 -9.55 19.63 -8.63
C LEU A 117 -11.07 19.63 -8.66
N ILE A 118 -11.73 19.22 -7.57
CA ILE A 118 -13.20 19.22 -7.45
C ILE A 118 -13.74 20.63 -7.70
N ALA A 119 -13.18 21.65 -7.03
CA ALA A 119 -13.61 23.03 -7.18
C ALA A 119 -13.46 23.54 -8.63
N ARG A 120 -12.31 23.26 -9.28
CA ARG A 120 -12.04 23.68 -10.65
C ARG A 120 -12.99 23.01 -11.65
N TYR A 121 -13.15 21.69 -11.57
CA TYR A 121 -14.01 20.94 -12.49
C TYR A 121 -15.50 21.28 -12.28
N GLU A 122 -15.96 21.44 -11.05
CA GLU A 122 -17.36 21.78 -10.76
C GLU A 122 -17.71 23.19 -11.24
N LYS A 123 -16.83 24.18 -11.02
CA LYS A 123 -17.00 25.54 -11.56
C LYS A 123 -17.08 25.51 -13.08
N LEU A 124 -16.22 24.72 -13.74
CA LEU A 124 -16.25 24.59 -15.19
C LEU A 124 -17.54 23.90 -15.67
N ARG A 125 -17.98 22.82 -15.02
CA ARG A 125 -19.22 22.10 -15.34
C ARG A 125 -20.42 23.04 -15.30
N LEU A 126 -20.56 23.80 -14.20
CA LEU A 126 -21.67 24.73 -13.98
C LEU A 126 -21.61 25.97 -14.90
N SER A 127 -20.45 26.31 -15.45
CA SER A 127 -20.32 27.45 -16.37
C SER A 127 -21.03 27.24 -17.71
N GLY A 128 -21.34 26.00 -18.10
CA GLY A 128 -21.89 25.68 -19.42
C GLY A 128 -20.93 25.87 -20.59
N ARG A 129 -19.66 26.24 -20.36
CA ARG A 129 -18.67 26.54 -21.41
C ARG A 129 -18.12 25.32 -22.15
N VAL A 130 -18.26 24.12 -21.59
CA VAL A 130 -17.70 22.90 -22.21
C VAL A 130 -18.56 22.46 -23.40
N PRO A 131 -18.01 22.43 -24.64
CA PRO A 131 -18.77 22.05 -25.83
C PRO A 131 -19.29 20.61 -25.77
N ALA A 132 -20.41 20.34 -26.46
CA ALA A 132 -21.05 19.02 -26.49
C ALA A 132 -20.11 17.90 -27.00
N GLU A 133 -19.22 18.22 -27.95
CA GLU A 133 -18.22 17.27 -28.44
C GLU A 133 -17.26 16.87 -27.31
N MET A 134 -16.75 17.82 -26.53
CA MET A 134 -15.86 17.52 -25.42
C MET A 134 -16.58 16.77 -24.29
N LYS A 135 -17.83 17.15 -23.97
CA LYS A 135 -18.67 16.36 -23.04
C LYS A 135 -18.79 14.90 -23.50
N THR A 136 -18.98 14.67 -24.80
CA THR A 136 -19.05 13.31 -25.37
C THR A 136 -17.72 12.56 -25.19
N ARG A 137 -16.58 13.23 -25.38
CA ARG A 137 -15.24 12.64 -25.16
C ARG A 137 -14.94 12.29 -23.71
N LEU A 138 -15.56 13.00 -22.76
CA LEU A 138 -15.42 12.76 -21.32
C LEU A 138 -16.36 11.68 -20.77
N ARG A 139 -17.28 11.16 -21.59
CA ARG A 139 -18.10 9.99 -21.20
C ARG A 139 -17.25 8.73 -21.23
N ILE A 140 -17.63 7.77 -20.38
CA ILE A 140 -17.00 6.46 -20.34
C ILE A 140 -17.32 5.72 -21.66
N ASP A 141 -16.29 5.18 -22.30
CA ASP A 141 -16.46 4.34 -23.49
C ASP A 141 -17.30 3.10 -23.11
N PRO A 142 -18.43 2.83 -23.79
CA PRO A 142 -19.29 1.69 -23.48
C PRO A 142 -18.57 0.34 -23.45
N ILE A 143 -17.45 0.17 -24.17
CA ILE A 143 -16.67 -1.08 -24.13
C ILE A 143 -16.05 -1.35 -22.74
N LEU A 144 -15.79 -0.29 -21.97
CA LEU A 144 -15.28 -0.39 -20.61
C LEU A 144 -16.37 -0.86 -19.63
N GLY A 145 -17.64 -0.59 -19.96
CA GLY A 145 -18.82 -0.80 -19.10
C GLY A 145 -19.10 -2.25 -18.69
N GLY A 146 -19.47 -2.45 -17.42
CA GLY A 146 -19.84 -3.76 -16.85
C GLY A 146 -18.66 -4.56 -16.30
N GLN A 147 -18.96 -5.53 -15.43
CA GLN A 147 -17.97 -6.34 -14.72
C GLN A 147 -17.14 -7.17 -15.72
N LYS A 148 -15.82 -7.17 -15.54
CA LYS A 148 -14.86 -7.90 -16.37
C LYS A 148 -13.79 -8.51 -15.49
N GLU A 149 -13.25 -9.63 -15.93
CA GLU A 149 -12.04 -10.18 -15.34
C GLU A 149 -10.86 -9.18 -15.46
N PRO A 150 -9.95 -9.14 -14.49
CA PRO A 150 -8.83 -8.19 -14.46
C PRO A 150 -8.03 -8.13 -15.75
N GLU A 151 -7.74 -9.27 -16.38
CA GLU A 151 -6.96 -9.37 -17.60
C GLU A 151 -7.71 -8.79 -18.81
N ALA A 152 -9.03 -9.01 -18.87
CA ALA A 152 -9.87 -8.43 -19.92
C ALA A 152 -9.95 -6.91 -19.77
N ARG A 153 -10.04 -6.42 -18.54
CA ARG A 153 -10.06 -4.99 -18.24
C ARG A 153 -8.71 -4.31 -18.55
N ALA A 154 -7.59 -4.97 -18.27
CA ALA A 154 -6.25 -4.48 -18.59
C ALA A 154 -6.05 -4.27 -20.10
N ARG A 155 -6.61 -5.14 -20.94
CA ARG A 155 -6.54 -5.02 -22.42
C ARG A 155 -7.35 -3.86 -22.99
N LEU A 156 -8.25 -3.27 -22.20
CA LEU A 156 -9.12 -2.17 -22.64
C LEU A 156 -8.64 -0.81 -22.13
N LEU A 157 -7.50 -0.72 -21.42
CA LEU A 157 -7.03 0.53 -20.84
C LEU A 157 -6.84 1.65 -21.88
N ASP A 158 -6.48 1.32 -23.13
CA ASP A 158 -6.34 2.28 -24.23
C ASP A 158 -7.67 2.98 -24.60
N HIS A 159 -8.81 2.38 -24.25
CA HIS A 159 -10.13 3.01 -24.42
C HIS A 159 -10.43 4.07 -23.36
N ARG A 160 -9.67 4.14 -22.26
CA ARG A 160 -9.81 5.25 -21.30
C ARG A 160 -9.23 6.53 -21.90
N ARG A 161 -10.13 7.46 -22.27
CA ARG A 161 -9.77 8.81 -22.71
C ARG A 161 -9.72 9.73 -21.51
N GLU A 162 -8.52 9.91 -20.98
CA GLU A 162 -8.24 10.71 -19.80
C GLU A 162 -7.61 12.05 -20.17
N TYR A 163 -8.02 13.10 -19.46
CA TYR A 163 -7.56 14.47 -19.70
C TYR A 163 -7.29 15.17 -18.37
N ARG A 164 -6.23 15.98 -18.35
CA ARG A 164 -6.01 16.96 -17.29
C ARG A 164 -6.62 18.30 -17.66
N LEU A 165 -7.24 18.98 -16.70
CA LEU A 165 -7.68 20.37 -16.88
C LEU A 165 -6.54 21.31 -16.48
N LEU A 166 -5.98 22.00 -17.47
CA LEU A 166 -4.84 22.91 -17.29
C LEU A 166 -5.24 24.35 -17.60
N GLU A 167 -4.66 25.28 -16.85
CA GLU A 167 -4.71 26.71 -17.14
C GLU A 167 -3.53 27.06 -18.07
N THR A 168 -3.80 27.82 -19.13
CA THR A 168 -2.78 28.34 -20.06
C THR A 168 -2.94 29.84 -20.23
N GLU A 169 -1.96 30.50 -20.84
CA GLU A 169 -2.06 31.92 -21.21
C GLU A 169 -3.27 32.23 -22.10
N LYS A 170 -3.76 31.23 -22.86
CA LYS A 170 -4.90 31.35 -23.77
C LYS A 170 -6.23 30.88 -23.15
N GLY A 171 -6.23 30.56 -21.86
CA GLY A 171 -7.38 30.02 -21.13
C GLY A 171 -7.24 28.53 -20.79
N GLN A 172 -8.35 27.92 -20.41
CA GLN A 172 -8.41 26.53 -19.95
C GLN A 172 -8.35 25.54 -21.11
N VAL A 173 -7.63 24.43 -20.92
CA VAL A 173 -7.57 23.34 -21.88
C VAL A 173 -7.75 21.98 -21.20
N PHE A 174 -8.41 21.05 -21.89
CA PHE A 174 -8.33 19.63 -21.59
C PHE A 174 -7.18 19.00 -22.37
N GLN A 175 -6.16 18.57 -21.65
CA GLN A 175 -4.95 18.03 -22.23
C GLN A 175 -4.91 16.53 -22.02
N ARG A 176 -4.86 15.75 -23.12
CA ARG A 176 -4.85 14.28 -23.06
C ARG A 176 -3.64 13.82 -22.24
N VAL A 177 -3.86 12.82 -21.39
CA VAL A 177 -2.83 12.18 -20.57
C VAL A 177 -3.04 10.67 -20.54
N ILE A 178 -1.99 9.89 -20.71
CA ILE A 178 -2.01 8.43 -20.68
C ILE A 178 -1.16 7.98 -19.51
N TYR A 179 -1.72 7.12 -18.68
CA TYR A 179 -1.02 6.53 -17.55
C TYR A 179 -0.67 5.10 -17.90
N ASP A 180 0.63 4.82 -17.97
CA ASP A 180 1.10 3.43 -17.95
C ASP A 180 0.66 2.79 -16.61
N PRO A 181 0.37 1.47 -16.58
CA PRO A 181 0.09 0.78 -15.32
C PRO A 181 1.21 0.99 -14.30
N TRP A 182 0.87 0.86 -13.02
CA TRP A 182 1.88 0.82 -11.97
C TRP A 182 2.72 -0.45 -12.12
N HIS A 183 4.03 -0.27 -12.20
CA HIS A 183 5.02 -1.34 -12.11
C HIS A 183 5.49 -1.47 -10.66
N GLU A 184 5.24 -2.62 -10.04
CA GLU A 184 5.68 -2.91 -8.67
C GLU A 184 7.15 -3.34 -8.68
N VAL A 185 7.97 -2.64 -7.89
CA VAL A 185 9.40 -2.90 -7.72
C VAL A 185 9.62 -3.54 -6.35
N THR A 186 9.89 -4.84 -6.35
CA THR A 186 10.11 -5.63 -5.14
C THR A 186 11.60 -5.87 -4.84
N ALA A 187 12.47 -5.73 -5.84
CA ALA A 187 13.92 -5.89 -5.72
C ALA A 187 14.66 -5.01 -6.74
N LEU A 188 15.94 -4.72 -6.47
CA LEU A 188 16.84 -4.01 -7.39
C LEU A 188 17.87 -4.99 -7.99
N ASP A 189 17.41 -5.93 -8.80
CA ASP A 189 18.18 -7.07 -9.31
C ASP A 189 18.44 -7.04 -10.83
N GLY A 190 18.00 -5.98 -11.51
CA GLY A 190 18.05 -5.84 -12.97
C GLY A 190 16.88 -6.52 -13.70
N GLN A 191 15.96 -7.14 -12.98
CA GLN A 191 14.75 -7.78 -13.53
C GLN A 191 13.48 -7.15 -12.97
N ALA A 192 13.32 -7.14 -11.64
CA ALA A 192 12.15 -6.58 -10.97
C ALA A 192 12.11 -5.04 -11.05
N ASN A 193 13.26 -4.39 -11.22
CA ASN A 193 13.37 -2.93 -11.33
C ASN A 193 13.58 -2.42 -12.76
N VAL A 194 13.41 -3.27 -13.78
CA VAL A 194 13.53 -2.91 -15.20
C VAL A 194 12.31 -3.45 -15.96
N TRP A 195 11.63 -2.62 -16.73
CA TRP A 195 10.42 -3.05 -17.45
C TRP A 195 10.21 -2.29 -18.78
N PRO A 196 9.55 -2.92 -19.77
CA PRO A 196 9.22 -2.24 -21.01
C PRO A 196 8.01 -1.31 -20.82
N VAL A 197 8.07 -0.15 -21.46
CA VAL A 197 6.97 0.82 -21.54
C VAL A 197 6.77 1.19 -23.00
N GLU A 198 5.53 1.20 -23.46
CA GLU A 198 5.20 1.52 -24.84
C GLU A 198 4.58 2.92 -24.95
N VAL A 199 5.27 3.82 -25.65
CA VAL A 199 4.78 5.19 -25.88
C VAL A 199 3.84 5.20 -27.08
N LYS A 200 2.54 5.38 -26.82
CA LYS A 200 1.48 5.47 -27.84
C LYS A 200 0.40 6.49 -27.44
N PRO A 201 0.11 7.53 -28.25
CA PRO A 201 0.83 7.95 -29.46
C PRO A 201 2.13 8.70 -29.12
N GLY A 202 2.98 8.94 -30.12
CA GLY A 202 4.19 9.75 -29.99
C GLY A 202 4.33 10.78 -31.13
N PRO A 203 5.11 11.87 -30.94
CA PRO A 203 5.85 12.19 -29.73
C PRO A 203 4.91 12.56 -28.57
N SER A 204 5.27 12.11 -27.36
CA SER A 204 4.56 12.42 -26.12
C SER A 204 5.52 13.04 -25.12
N ARG A 205 5.09 14.11 -24.46
CA ARG A 205 5.79 14.62 -23.26
C ARG A 205 5.66 13.60 -22.15
N ILE A 206 6.68 13.44 -21.32
CA ILE A 206 6.70 12.39 -20.32
C ILE A 206 6.78 12.95 -18.91
N GLY A 207 6.12 12.27 -18.00
CA GLY A 207 6.16 12.44 -16.56
C GLY A 207 6.40 11.09 -15.90
N ILE A 208 6.76 11.10 -14.63
CA ILE A 208 7.08 9.91 -13.84
C ILE A 208 6.38 10.04 -12.50
N GLN A 209 5.83 8.93 -12.01
CA GLN A 209 5.31 8.88 -10.66
C GLN A 209 5.93 7.71 -9.91
N ILE A 210 6.35 7.95 -8.67
CA ILE A 210 6.90 6.97 -7.75
C ILE A 210 6.06 7.02 -6.48
N HIS A 211 5.69 5.86 -5.95
CA HIS A 211 5.03 5.75 -4.67
C HIS A 211 5.84 4.80 -3.79
N ALA A 212 6.37 5.32 -2.68
CA ALA A 212 6.94 4.51 -1.62
C ALA A 212 5.78 3.98 -0.77
N GLN A 213 5.31 2.76 -1.04
CA GLN A 213 4.07 2.26 -0.45
C GLN A 213 4.20 2.03 1.06
N ALA A 214 3.12 2.26 1.80
CA ALA A 214 2.99 1.63 3.10
C ALA A 214 2.94 0.10 2.90
N GLY A 215 3.72 -0.65 3.67
CA GLY A 215 3.85 -2.09 3.48
C GLY A 215 4.95 -2.70 4.31
N PRO A 216 5.16 -4.03 4.25
CA PRO A 216 6.16 -4.72 5.07
C PRO A 216 7.58 -4.19 4.78
N TRP A 217 8.51 -4.41 5.73
CA TRP A 217 9.93 -4.28 5.41
C TRP A 217 10.34 -5.45 4.51
N LEU A 218 10.90 -5.14 3.33
CA LEU A 218 11.51 -6.11 2.42
C LEU A 218 13.02 -6.27 2.69
N GLY A 219 13.62 -5.26 3.32
CA GLY A 219 15.00 -5.24 3.78
C GLY A 219 15.11 -4.52 5.13
N PRO A 220 16.23 -4.69 5.84
CA PRO A 220 16.49 -3.97 7.07
C PRO A 220 16.82 -2.50 6.80
N GLY A 221 16.61 -1.65 7.80
CA GLY A 221 17.12 -0.29 7.80
C GLY A 221 18.58 -0.19 8.27
N PRO A 222 19.20 1.00 8.21
CA PRO A 222 20.61 1.19 8.53
C PRO A 222 21.00 0.83 9.98
N SER A 223 20.06 0.84 10.93
CA SER A 223 20.34 0.48 12.32
C SER A 223 20.66 -1.01 12.50
N TYR A 224 20.25 -1.85 11.55
CA TYR A 224 20.53 -3.29 11.56
C TYR A 224 21.99 -3.64 11.28
N ASP A 225 22.65 -2.88 10.40
CA ASP A 225 24.07 -3.05 10.04
C ASP A 225 25.00 -2.16 10.87
N SER A 226 24.43 -1.40 11.83
CA SER A 226 25.20 -0.58 12.74
C SER A 226 26.16 -1.44 13.57
N PRO A 227 27.41 -1.01 13.79
CA PRO A 227 28.33 -1.70 14.70
C PRO A 227 27.85 -1.67 16.16
N GLN A 228 26.84 -0.85 16.48
CA GLN A 228 26.20 -0.81 17.79
C GLN A 228 25.05 -1.82 17.92
N ALA A 229 24.64 -2.48 16.84
CA ALA A 229 23.64 -3.52 16.89
C ALA A 229 24.22 -4.74 17.62
N VAL A 230 23.52 -5.22 18.65
CA VAL A 230 23.95 -6.37 19.45
C VAL A 230 23.29 -7.61 18.88
N VAL A 231 24.08 -8.55 18.34
CA VAL A 231 23.59 -9.85 17.87
C VAL A 231 23.16 -10.68 19.07
N LEU A 232 21.89 -11.08 19.07
CA LEU A 232 21.27 -11.89 20.13
C LEU A 232 21.23 -13.37 19.72
N GLU A 233 21.03 -13.66 18.44
CA GLU A 233 20.95 -15.01 17.91
C GLU A 233 21.22 -15.07 16.41
N THR A 234 22.08 -16.01 16.00
CA THR A 234 22.39 -16.32 14.60
C THR A 234 21.86 -17.68 14.16
N PHE A 235 21.43 -18.52 15.12
CA PHE A 235 21.00 -19.90 14.93
C PHE A 235 22.09 -20.81 14.36
N ASP A 236 23.36 -20.46 14.47
CA ASP A 236 24.47 -21.34 14.06
C ASP A 236 24.54 -22.62 14.91
N ASP A 237 24.07 -22.56 16.16
CA ASP A 237 24.00 -23.68 17.10
C ASP A 237 22.78 -23.51 18.02
N LEU A 238 22.00 -24.58 18.22
CA LEU A 238 20.83 -24.60 19.10
C LEU A 238 21.15 -25.06 20.52
N ALA A 239 22.39 -25.37 20.87
CA ALA A 239 22.79 -25.73 22.23
C ALA A 239 22.26 -24.76 23.29
N PRO A 240 22.26 -23.41 23.09
CA PRO A 240 21.71 -22.48 24.06
C PRO A 240 20.23 -22.67 24.41
N TYR A 241 19.48 -23.43 23.61
CA TYR A 241 18.06 -23.76 23.82
C TYR A 241 17.84 -25.12 24.46
N THR A 242 18.88 -25.91 24.74
CA THR A 242 18.77 -27.23 25.37
C THR A 242 18.92 -27.15 26.89
N ARG A 243 18.89 -28.31 27.56
CA ARG A 243 19.14 -28.42 29.00
C ARG A 243 20.63 -28.32 29.35
N ASP A 244 21.53 -28.55 28.39
CA ASP A 244 22.97 -28.39 28.53
C ASP A 244 23.49 -27.38 27.47
N PRO A 245 23.53 -26.09 27.81
CA PRO A 245 23.89 -25.05 26.86
C PRO A 245 25.38 -25.04 26.46
N ASN A 246 26.21 -25.92 27.04
CA ASN A 246 27.62 -26.05 26.71
C ASN A 246 27.90 -27.13 25.65
N GLU A 247 26.89 -27.91 25.25
CA GLU A 247 26.98 -28.79 24.09
C GLU A 247 27.32 -27.98 22.83
N LYS A 248 27.88 -28.63 21.81
CA LYS A 248 28.22 -28.00 20.53
C LYS A 248 27.71 -28.84 19.37
N GLY A 249 27.35 -28.18 18.28
CA GLY A 249 26.85 -28.81 17.07
C GLY A 249 25.42 -29.32 17.22
N VAL A 250 24.60 -28.68 18.07
CA VAL A 250 23.19 -29.05 18.20
C VAL A 250 22.41 -28.35 17.09
N TYR A 251 21.96 -29.11 16.10
CA TYR A 251 21.20 -28.55 14.98
C TYR A 251 19.71 -28.90 15.01
N ARG A 252 19.27 -29.67 16.00
CA ARG A 252 17.87 -30.12 16.10
C ARG A 252 17.48 -30.33 17.55
N ILE A 253 16.28 -29.86 17.89
CA ILE A 253 15.58 -30.12 19.15
C ILE A 253 14.21 -30.69 18.78
N GLY A 254 14.00 -31.96 19.11
CA GLY A 254 12.77 -32.69 18.90
C GLY A 254 11.73 -32.50 20.01
N PRO A 255 10.54 -33.11 19.86
CA PRO A 255 9.45 -32.99 20.82
C PRO A 255 9.86 -33.52 22.20
N GLY A 256 9.69 -32.69 23.24
CA GLY A 256 9.98 -33.05 24.62
C GLY A 256 11.44 -32.98 25.04
N GLU A 257 12.37 -32.72 24.11
CA GLU A 257 13.80 -32.60 24.41
C GLU A 257 14.11 -31.30 25.16
N SER A 258 13.53 -30.18 24.71
CA SER A 258 13.59 -28.89 25.38
C SER A 258 12.37 -28.02 25.14
N GLY A 259 12.25 -26.95 25.93
CA GLY A 259 11.14 -26.00 25.90
C GLY A 259 9.88 -26.51 26.62
N ALA A 260 8.75 -25.85 26.36
CA ALA A 260 7.45 -26.22 26.92
C ALA A 260 6.35 -26.08 25.86
N VAL A 261 5.29 -26.87 26.01
CA VAL A 261 4.15 -26.90 25.08
C VAL A 261 2.85 -26.99 25.87
N LEU A 262 1.77 -26.48 25.30
CA LEU A 262 0.42 -26.78 25.78
C LEU A 262 0.12 -28.28 25.54
N PRO A 263 -0.59 -28.98 26.45
CA PRO A 263 -1.06 -30.34 26.16
C PRO A 263 -1.82 -30.42 24.83
N GLY A 264 -1.45 -31.37 23.99
CA GLY A 264 -1.97 -31.50 22.62
C GLY A 264 -1.14 -30.79 21.55
N VAL A 265 -0.08 -30.06 21.92
CA VAL A 265 0.88 -29.42 20.99
C VAL A 265 2.22 -30.15 21.01
N GLN A 266 2.85 -30.29 19.85
CA GLN A 266 4.23 -30.73 19.69
C GLN A 266 5.05 -29.63 19.02
N GLN A 267 6.36 -29.60 19.27
CA GLN A 267 7.27 -28.63 18.66
C GLN A 267 8.58 -29.27 18.20
N TRP A 268 9.18 -28.66 17.18
CA TRP A 268 10.51 -28.94 16.69
C TRP A 268 11.25 -27.63 16.45
N PHE A 269 12.53 -27.58 16.80
CA PHE A 269 13.37 -26.45 16.48
C PHE A 269 14.65 -26.92 15.80
N GLU A 270 14.86 -26.49 14.57
CA GLU A 270 15.95 -26.96 13.72
C GLU A 270 16.79 -25.77 13.27
N SER A 271 18.11 -25.89 13.35
CA SER A 271 19.03 -24.98 12.68
C SER A 271 19.35 -25.61 11.33
N THR A 272 19.11 -24.92 10.23
CA THR A 272 19.29 -25.46 8.87
C THR A 272 20.16 -24.55 8.02
N ALA A 273 20.95 -25.15 7.12
CA ALA A 273 21.69 -24.44 6.08
C ALA A 273 20.85 -24.26 4.79
N GLU A 274 19.60 -24.71 4.79
CA GLU A 274 18.69 -24.57 3.67
C GLU A 274 17.94 -23.23 3.72
N ASP A 275 18.18 -22.39 2.71
CA ASP A 275 17.56 -21.06 2.57
C ASP A 275 17.73 -20.16 3.83
N PRO A 276 18.96 -19.98 4.35
CA PRO A 276 19.23 -18.97 5.36
C PRO A 276 19.09 -17.57 4.74
N ARG A 277 18.65 -16.60 5.54
CA ARG A 277 18.52 -15.22 5.08
C ARG A 277 19.83 -14.47 5.22
N VAL A 278 20.53 -14.70 6.32
CA VAL A 278 21.83 -14.09 6.66
C VAL A 278 22.76 -15.19 7.16
N GLY A 279 24.04 -15.10 6.79
CA GLY A 279 25.02 -16.10 7.22
C GLY A 279 24.80 -17.48 6.59
N GLY A 280 25.17 -18.53 7.32
CA GLY A 280 25.18 -19.90 6.82
C GLY A 280 24.01 -20.77 7.27
N ARG A 281 23.26 -20.35 8.30
CA ARG A 281 22.16 -21.12 8.89
C ARG A 281 21.05 -20.21 9.39
N CYS A 282 19.83 -20.73 9.46
CA CYS A 282 18.69 -20.08 10.12
C CYS A 282 17.94 -21.08 11.01
N GLY A 283 17.16 -20.57 11.96
CA GLY A 283 16.28 -21.38 12.81
C GLY A 283 14.95 -21.65 12.12
N VAL A 284 14.47 -22.89 12.11
CA VAL A 284 13.13 -23.27 11.67
C VAL A 284 12.35 -23.76 12.86
N TYR A 285 11.37 -22.96 13.29
CA TYR A 285 10.50 -23.29 14.41
C TYR A 285 9.17 -23.82 13.91
N THR A 286 8.92 -25.10 14.18
CA THR A 286 7.73 -25.83 13.74
C THR A 286 6.91 -26.26 14.94
N ALA A 287 5.59 -26.11 14.86
CA ALA A 287 4.67 -26.59 15.87
C ALA A 287 3.43 -27.22 15.25
N GLU A 288 2.90 -28.25 15.91
CA GLU A 288 1.73 -29.01 15.48
C GLU A 288 0.73 -29.09 16.63
N SER A 289 -0.53 -28.73 16.35
CA SER A 289 -1.61 -28.75 17.34
C SER A 289 -2.64 -29.82 16.98
N SER A 290 -2.89 -30.74 17.92
CA SER A 290 -3.98 -31.71 17.83
C SER A 290 -5.29 -31.19 18.44
N LEU A 291 -5.34 -29.93 18.86
CA LEU A 291 -6.53 -29.29 19.44
C LEU A 291 -7.58 -28.98 18.36
N ASP A 292 -8.84 -28.80 18.77
CA ASP A 292 -9.91 -28.31 17.90
C ASP A 292 -10.00 -26.77 17.86
N SER A 293 -9.32 -26.09 18.80
CA SER A 293 -9.36 -24.63 18.96
C SER A 293 -8.07 -23.94 18.53
N VAL A 294 -8.13 -22.61 18.37
CA VAL A 294 -7.01 -21.73 17.98
C VAL A 294 -6.16 -21.25 19.17
N GLY A 295 -6.01 -22.08 20.21
CA GLY A 295 -5.37 -21.72 21.47
C GLY A 295 -4.03 -22.39 21.77
N GLY A 296 -3.48 -23.17 20.83
CA GLY A 296 -2.24 -23.89 21.06
C GLY A 296 -1.05 -22.95 21.25
N TRP A 297 -0.11 -23.35 22.11
CA TRP A 297 1.17 -22.65 22.24
C TRP A 297 2.34 -23.60 22.49
N SER A 298 3.52 -23.14 22.12
CA SER A 298 4.81 -23.80 22.35
C SER A 298 5.89 -22.75 22.60
N VAL A 299 6.99 -23.11 23.27
CA VAL A 299 8.12 -22.22 23.54
C VAL A 299 9.46 -22.95 23.56
N VAL A 300 10.49 -22.30 23.01
CA VAL A 300 11.92 -22.58 23.26
C VAL A 300 12.58 -21.35 23.87
N THR A 301 13.54 -21.54 24.78
CA THR A 301 14.15 -20.45 25.54
C THR A 301 15.67 -20.57 25.56
N LYS A 302 16.34 -19.46 25.26
CA LYS A 302 17.78 -19.26 25.44
C LYS A 302 18.02 -18.42 26.69
N ALA A 303 18.84 -18.94 27.60
CA ALA A 303 19.28 -18.18 28.76
C ALA A 303 20.54 -17.37 28.45
N PHE A 304 20.66 -16.19 29.06
CA PHE A 304 21.87 -15.37 29.05
C PHE A 304 22.56 -15.49 30.41
N GLN A 305 23.79 -16.02 30.39
CA GLN A 305 24.65 -16.14 31.57
C GLN A 305 26.05 -15.62 31.24
N PRO A 306 26.49 -14.49 31.83
CA PRO A 306 25.73 -13.58 32.70
C PRO A 306 24.54 -12.91 31.98
N PRO A 307 23.62 -12.25 32.71
CA PRO A 307 22.55 -11.46 32.09
C PRO A 307 23.12 -10.43 31.11
N LEU A 308 22.40 -10.21 30.00
CA LEU A 308 22.81 -9.31 28.93
C LEU A 308 22.27 -7.90 29.16
N ASP A 309 23.11 -6.90 28.94
CA ASP A 309 22.70 -5.49 28.90
C ASP A 309 22.38 -5.09 27.45
N ILE A 310 21.09 -4.85 27.20
CA ILE A 310 20.59 -4.25 25.95
C ILE A 310 19.87 -2.94 26.23
N SER A 311 20.16 -2.25 27.34
CA SER A 311 19.45 -1.05 27.77
C SER A 311 19.51 0.11 26.77
N ALA A 312 20.52 0.14 25.91
CA ALA A 312 20.65 1.10 24.82
C ALA A 312 19.70 0.86 23.64
N HIS A 313 19.09 -0.34 23.53
CA HIS A 313 18.26 -0.67 22.37
C HIS A 313 16.98 0.17 22.32
N LYS A 314 16.53 0.42 21.09
CA LYS A 314 15.26 1.09 20.75
C LYS A 314 14.32 0.19 19.97
N ALA A 315 14.84 -0.85 19.33
CA ALA A 315 14.06 -1.86 18.64
C ALA A 315 14.78 -3.21 18.63
N ILE A 316 14.06 -4.26 18.30
CA ILE A 316 14.61 -5.56 17.96
C ILE A 316 14.42 -5.80 16.47
N GLY A 317 15.50 -6.10 15.76
CA GLY A 317 15.49 -6.51 14.36
C GLY A 317 15.56 -8.02 14.23
N LEU A 318 14.78 -8.63 13.36
CA LEU A 318 14.96 -10.02 12.95
C LEU A 318 14.39 -10.28 11.56
N TRP A 319 14.80 -11.38 10.94
CA TRP A 319 14.13 -11.92 9.77
C TRP A 319 13.14 -13.00 10.16
N LEU A 320 11.95 -12.97 9.55
CA LEU A 320 10.94 -14.00 9.69
C LEU A 320 10.55 -14.52 8.30
N ARG A 321 10.73 -15.82 8.07
CA ARG A 321 10.19 -16.54 6.92
C ARG A 321 8.84 -17.13 7.31
N GLY A 322 7.77 -16.56 6.78
CA GLY A 322 6.44 -17.11 6.99
C GLY A 322 6.12 -18.25 6.01
N ASP A 323 5.23 -19.14 6.42
CA ASP A 323 4.60 -20.16 5.56
C ASP A 323 3.13 -19.87 5.27
N GLY A 324 2.56 -18.82 5.87
CA GLY A 324 1.14 -18.45 5.75
C GLY A 324 0.18 -19.41 6.45
N GLY A 325 0.69 -20.34 7.26
CA GLY A 325 -0.09 -21.37 7.95
C GLY A 325 -0.92 -20.84 9.12
N GLY A 326 -0.61 -19.63 9.61
CA GLY A 326 -1.26 -18.96 10.72
C GLY A 326 -0.49 -19.06 12.06
N GLY A 327 -1.13 -18.55 13.11
CA GLY A 327 -0.52 -18.34 14.42
C GLY A 327 0.44 -17.14 14.43
N ALA A 328 1.09 -16.92 15.57
CA ALA A 328 2.00 -15.80 15.76
C ALA A 328 3.31 -16.26 16.41
N LEU A 329 4.43 -15.84 15.83
CA LEU A 329 5.70 -15.89 16.53
C LEU A 329 5.66 -14.81 17.61
N LYS A 330 5.88 -15.21 18.87
CA LYS A 330 6.09 -14.28 19.96
C LYS A 330 7.54 -14.34 20.45
N LEU A 331 8.23 -13.21 20.36
CA LEU A 331 9.54 -13.02 20.97
C LEU A 331 9.37 -12.41 22.36
N GLN A 332 9.90 -13.08 23.38
CA GLN A 332 9.83 -12.60 24.77
C GLN A 332 11.23 -12.40 25.34
N PHE A 333 11.42 -11.31 26.10
CA PHE A 333 12.58 -11.14 26.99
C PHE A 333 12.12 -11.03 28.44
N VAL A 334 12.92 -11.56 29.36
CA VAL A 334 12.67 -11.51 30.81
C VAL A 334 13.92 -11.09 31.58
N ASP A 335 13.74 -10.36 32.68
CA ASP A 335 14.82 -9.95 33.62
C ASP A 335 14.76 -10.73 34.95
N GLY A 336 13.78 -11.63 35.10
CA GLY A 336 13.47 -12.37 36.32
C GLY A 336 12.40 -11.74 37.21
N LYS A 337 11.91 -10.54 36.88
CA LYS A 337 10.82 -9.83 37.57
C LYS A 337 9.63 -9.55 36.65
N GLY A 338 9.88 -9.33 35.36
CA GLY A 338 8.86 -9.06 34.35
C GLY A 338 9.19 -9.69 33.01
N ALA A 339 8.33 -9.40 32.03
CA ALA A 339 8.47 -9.82 30.64
C ALA A 339 8.11 -8.69 29.68
N THR A 340 8.78 -8.64 28.52
CA THR A 340 8.35 -7.87 27.35
C THR A 340 8.06 -8.84 26.21
N ASP A 341 6.92 -8.66 25.55
CA ASP A 341 6.44 -9.56 24.50
C ASP A 341 6.26 -8.79 23.19
N TYR A 342 6.75 -9.36 22.10
CA TYR A 342 6.55 -8.87 20.74
C TYR A 342 5.87 -9.95 19.90
N TYR A 343 4.89 -9.58 19.09
CA TYR A 343 4.12 -10.52 18.28
C TYR A 343 4.25 -10.21 16.80
N VAL A 344 4.52 -11.25 16.00
CA VAL A 344 4.52 -11.19 14.53
C VAL A 344 3.60 -12.28 14.00
N GLN A 345 2.59 -11.92 13.21
CA GLN A 345 1.67 -12.89 12.61
C GLN A 345 2.39 -13.66 11.51
N ASN A 346 2.14 -14.98 11.43
CA ASN A 346 2.60 -15.82 10.32
C ASN A 346 1.46 -16.01 9.30
N ASP A 347 1.04 -14.91 8.69
CA ASP A 347 -0.03 -14.83 7.68
C ASP A 347 0.50 -14.51 6.27
N PHE A 348 1.82 -14.65 6.08
CA PHE A 348 2.51 -14.39 4.82
C PHE A 348 3.49 -15.50 4.49
N THR A 349 3.89 -15.57 3.23
CA THR A 349 4.90 -16.54 2.75
C THR A 349 6.21 -15.83 2.39
N GLY A 350 7.34 -16.47 2.69
CA GLY A 350 8.67 -15.97 2.35
C GLY A 350 9.27 -15.06 3.42
N TRP A 351 10.50 -14.58 3.18
CA TRP A 351 11.25 -13.75 4.13
C TRP A 351 10.74 -12.31 4.20
N ARG A 352 10.56 -11.81 5.42
CA ARG A 352 10.33 -10.38 5.72
C ARG A 352 11.16 -9.95 6.91
N TYR A 353 11.68 -8.72 6.84
CA TYR A 353 12.34 -8.12 7.99
C TYR A 353 11.29 -7.60 8.97
N GLN A 354 11.58 -7.72 10.27
CA GLN A 354 10.73 -7.25 11.36
C GLN A 354 11.55 -6.30 12.22
N GLN A 355 11.03 -5.09 12.42
CA GLN A 355 11.57 -4.13 13.38
C GLN A 355 10.53 -3.91 14.47
N LEU A 356 10.81 -4.45 15.65
CA LEU A 356 9.91 -4.46 16.80
C LEU A 356 10.31 -3.35 17.76
N ALA A 357 9.55 -2.26 17.78
CA ALA A 357 9.84 -1.10 18.61
C ALA A 357 9.74 -1.44 20.11
N ARG A 358 10.72 -0.99 20.90
CA ARG A 358 10.68 -1.09 22.36
C ARG A 358 9.44 -0.37 22.90
N PRO A 359 8.69 -0.93 23.86
CA PRO A 359 7.57 -0.25 24.49
C PRO A 359 7.98 1.09 25.12
N GLU A 360 7.10 2.09 25.09
CA GLU A 360 7.38 3.41 25.69
C GLU A 360 7.68 3.33 27.19
N LYS A 361 7.01 2.40 27.89
CA LYS A 361 7.26 2.09 29.30
C LYS A 361 7.98 0.76 29.40
N ASP A 362 9.16 0.76 29.99
CA ASP A 362 9.96 -0.44 30.23
C ASP A 362 9.22 -1.42 31.15
N PRO A 363 8.85 -2.60 30.66
CA PRO A 363 8.22 -3.64 31.50
C PRO A 363 9.26 -4.49 32.24
N ILE A 364 10.54 -4.38 31.86
CA ILE A 364 11.68 -5.12 32.43
C ILE A 364 12.90 -4.21 32.57
N ASP A 365 13.87 -4.61 33.40
CA ASP A 365 15.19 -4.00 33.44
C ASP A 365 16.08 -4.54 32.30
N TYR A 366 16.15 -3.79 31.20
CA TYR A 366 16.94 -4.16 30.02
C TYR A 366 18.47 -4.22 30.25
N ARG A 367 18.98 -3.82 31.42
CA ARG A 367 20.39 -4.01 31.80
C ARG A 367 20.68 -5.42 32.31
N GLN A 368 19.63 -6.19 32.61
CA GLN A 368 19.75 -7.51 33.23
C GLN A 368 18.86 -8.54 32.53
N VAL A 369 18.82 -8.53 31.19
CA VAL A 369 18.03 -9.50 30.43
C VAL A 369 18.61 -10.90 30.65
N ARG A 370 17.80 -11.80 31.20
CA ARG A 370 18.21 -13.16 31.61
C ARG A 370 17.88 -14.23 30.60
N ALA A 371 16.86 -14.02 29.78
CA ALA A 371 16.50 -14.98 28.76
C ALA A 371 15.75 -14.32 27.60
N MET A 372 15.85 -14.98 26.46
CA MET A 372 15.08 -14.73 25.25
C MET A 372 14.33 -16.00 24.86
N SER A 373 13.03 -15.87 24.59
CA SER A 373 12.17 -17.01 24.27
C SER A 373 11.44 -16.79 22.96
N PHE A 374 11.40 -17.82 22.12
CA PHE A 374 10.53 -17.89 20.95
C PHE A 374 9.34 -18.75 21.28
N TYR A 375 8.17 -18.14 21.23
CA TYR A 375 6.89 -18.80 21.36
C TYR A 375 6.24 -18.92 19.99
N TYR A 376 5.52 -20.02 19.78
CA TYR A 376 4.52 -20.08 18.73
C TYR A 376 3.14 -20.04 19.40
N ASN A 377 2.44 -18.92 19.28
CA ASN A 377 1.16 -18.66 19.94
C ASN A 377 -0.01 -18.69 18.95
N SER A 378 -1.22 -18.85 19.49
CA SER A 378 -2.46 -18.90 18.71
C SER A 378 -2.39 -19.93 17.58
N LEU A 379 -1.74 -21.07 17.86
CA LEU A 379 -1.60 -22.16 16.90
C LEU A 379 -2.99 -22.64 16.46
N PRO A 380 -3.26 -22.66 15.14
CA PRO A 380 -4.52 -23.19 14.64
C PRO A 380 -4.69 -24.67 15.01
N GLY A 381 -5.90 -25.06 15.41
CA GLY A 381 -6.22 -26.45 15.70
C GLY A 381 -6.07 -27.35 14.47
N LYS A 382 -5.65 -28.60 14.69
CA LYS A 382 -5.43 -29.64 13.67
C LYS A 382 -4.49 -29.21 12.54
N LYS A 383 -3.55 -28.30 12.83
CA LYS A 383 -2.56 -27.85 11.86
C LYS A 383 -1.15 -28.02 12.38
N LYS A 384 -0.25 -28.23 11.43
CA LYS A 384 1.18 -28.06 11.56
C LYS A 384 1.58 -26.79 10.82
N VAL A 385 2.33 -25.93 11.49
CA VAL A 385 2.78 -24.63 10.97
C VAL A 385 4.26 -24.45 11.30
N SER A 386 4.94 -23.63 10.50
CA SER A 386 6.37 -23.39 10.60
C SER A 386 6.72 -21.94 10.30
N CYS A 387 7.79 -21.45 10.93
CA CYS A 387 8.42 -20.20 10.51
C CYS A 387 9.94 -20.34 10.55
N GLY A 388 10.62 -19.68 9.61
CA GLY A 388 12.06 -19.47 9.66
C GLY A 388 12.38 -18.20 10.43
N ILE A 389 13.40 -18.20 11.26
CA ILE A 389 13.85 -17.06 12.06
C ILE A 389 15.35 -16.91 11.80
N ASP A 390 15.80 -15.69 11.56
CA ASP A 390 17.21 -15.43 11.29
C ASP A 390 17.66 -14.08 11.88
N ASP A 391 18.95 -14.04 12.25
CA ASP A 391 19.74 -12.88 12.69
C ASP A 391 18.98 -11.88 13.59
N VAL A 392 18.74 -12.29 14.84
CA VAL A 392 18.04 -11.47 15.83
C VAL A 392 19.02 -10.48 16.47
N LYS A 393 18.70 -9.19 16.41
CA LYS A 393 19.56 -8.10 16.90
C LYS A 393 18.80 -7.11 17.77
N ALA A 394 19.45 -6.61 18.82
CA ALA A 394 19.02 -5.40 19.51
C ALA A 394 19.62 -4.16 18.81
N LEU A 395 18.76 -3.25 18.36
CA LEU A 395 19.12 -2.09 17.54
C LEU A 395 19.20 -0.84 18.40
N SER A 396 20.24 -0.01 18.22
CA SER A 396 20.41 1.24 18.99
C SER A 396 19.49 2.38 18.56
N ALA A 397 18.80 2.23 17.42
CA ALA A 397 17.82 3.18 16.91
C ALA A 397 16.64 2.45 16.24
N ILE A 398 15.56 3.19 16.02
CA ILE A 398 14.40 2.75 15.25
C ILE A 398 14.48 3.40 13.87
N ASP A 399 14.45 2.60 12.82
CA ASP A 399 14.51 3.11 11.45
C ASP A 399 13.11 3.47 10.94
N ASP A 400 13.02 4.57 10.20
CA ASP A 400 11.86 4.91 9.38
C ASP A 400 11.92 4.13 8.05
N ARG A 401 10.79 3.56 7.61
CA ARG A 401 10.67 2.99 6.27
C ARG A 401 10.72 4.09 5.23
N GLN A 402 11.78 4.10 4.42
CA GLN A 402 11.98 5.07 3.36
C GLN A 402 12.95 4.52 2.32
N ILE A 403 12.82 5.04 1.09
CA ILE A 403 13.88 4.96 0.08
C ILE A 403 14.66 6.26 0.06
N THR A 404 15.92 6.21 -0.35
CA THR A 404 16.78 7.39 -0.43
C THR A 404 17.28 7.60 -1.84
N ASP A 405 17.33 8.87 -2.27
CA ASP A 405 17.78 9.26 -3.61
C ASP A 405 17.16 8.44 -4.76
N PRO A 406 15.82 8.31 -4.86
CA PRO A 406 15.21 7.51 -5.91
C PRO A 406 15.47 8.11 -7.29
N VAL A 407 15.76 7.21 -8.24
CA VAL A 407 16.04 7.53 -9.63
C VAL A 407 15.19 6.66 -10.55
N VAL A 408 14.63 7.27 -11.59
CA VAL A 408 14.01 6.55 -12.71
C VAL A 408 14.75 6.92 -13.98
N GLU A 409 15.22 5.91 -14.71
CA GLU A 409 15.77 6.08 -16.05
C GLU A 409 14.72 5.67 -17.08
N PHE A 410 14.50 6.51 -18.08
CA PHE A 410 13.57 6.24 -19.16
C PHE A 410 14.04 6.93 -20.44
N GLY A 411 14.21 6.17 -21.52
CA GLY A 411 14.63 6.73 -22.81
C GLY A 411 16.00 7.41 -22.78
N GLY A 412 16.94 6.88 -21.98
CA GLY A 412 18.28 7.47 -21.78
C GLY A 412 18.30 8.76 -20.95
N LYS A 413 17.16 9.15 -20.35
CA LYS A 413 17.05 10.29 -19.44
C LYS A 413 16.87 9.81 -18.01
N ARG A 414 17.47 10.53 -17.06
CA ARG A 414 17.40 10.21 -15.63
C ARG A 414 16.58 11.26 -14.89
N PHE A 415 15.63 10.77 -14.11
CA PHE A 415 14.81 11.51 -13.16
C PHE A 415 15.32 11.18 -11.77
N ALA A 416 15.76 12.18 -10.99
CA ALA A 416 16.29 11.93 -9.66
C ALA A 416 15.66 12.89 -8.64
N TRP A 417 15.30 12.35 -7.48
CA TRP A 417 15.05 13.11 -6.27
C TRP A 417 16.26 12.97 -5.34
N LYS A 418 16.65 14.06 -4.67
CA LYS A 418 17.69 14.02 -3.64
C LYS A 418 17.04 14.11 -2.27
N GLY A 419 17.30 13.11 -1.43
CA GLY A 419 16.70 12.95 -0.11
C GLY A 419 15.80 11.74 -0.01
N ALA A 420 15.16 11.62 1.16
CA ALA A 420 14.30 10.50 1.48
C ALA A 420 12.90 10.63 0.85
N LEU A 421 12.31 9.49 0.53
CA LEU A 421 10.88 9.35 0.28
C LEU A 421 10.34 8.30 1.26
N LYS A 422 9.56 8.76 2.24
CA LYS A 422 9.04 7.92 3.32
C LYS A 422 7.84 7.09 2.87
N ALA A 423 7.54 6.02 3.61
CA ALA A 423 6.34 5.23 3.37
C ALA A 423 5.06 6.07 3.35
N GLY A 424 4.23 5.85 2.33
CA GLY A 424 3.02 6.61 1.99
C GLY A 424 3.28 7.87 1.16
N GLN A 425 4.53 8.25 0.90
CA GLN A 425 4.85 9.43 0.10
C GLN A 425 4.96 9.12 -1.39
N TYR A 426 4.65 10.13 -2.19
CA TYR A 426 4.68 10.08 -3.64
C TYR A 426 5.65 11.12 -4.18
N LEU A 427 6.32 10.76 -5.27
CA LEU A 427 6.96 11.70 -6.18
C LEU A 427 6.11 11.76 -7.44
N VAL A 428 5.68 12.94 -7.84
CA VAL A 428 4.88 13.15 -9.04
C VAL A 428 5.57 14.21 -9.90
N LEU A 429 6.06 13.79 -11.04
CA LEU A 429 6.44 14.65 -12.15
C LEU A 429 5.35 14.57 -13.20
N TRP A 430 4.56 15.63 -13.29
CA TRP A 430 3.72 15.83 -14.46
C TRP A 430 4.56 16.25 -15.65
N PRO A 431 4.20 15.86 -16.89
CA PRO A 431 5.00 16.21 -18.05
C PRO A 431 5.12 17.74 -18.23
N GLY A 432 6.36 18.24 -18.26
CA GLY A 432 6.66 19.68 -18.40
C GLY A 432 6.52 20.50 -17.10
N GLU A 433 6.25 19.86 -15.97
CA GLU A 433 6.14 20.52 -14.66
C GLU A 433 7.36 20.24 -13.79
N SER A 434 7.40 20.84 -12.60
CA SER A 434 8.37 20.46 -11.58
C SER A 434 7.99 19.13 -10.95
N LEU A 435 9.00 18.39 -10.52
CA LEU A 435 8.80 17.26 -9.64
C LEU A 435 8.32 17.73 -8.27
N ASN A 436 7.21 17.18 -7.80
CA ASN A 436 6.66 17.44 -6.47
C ASN A 436 6.67 16.16 -5.60
N ARG A 437 6.95 16.32 -4.30
CA ARG A 437 6.79 15.29 -3.27
C ARG A 437 5.52 15.54 -2.47
N TYR A 438 4.65 14.53 -2.42
CA TYR A 438 3.38 14.55 -1.70
C TYR A 438 3.40 13.49 -0.59
N GLY A 439 2.60 13.69 0.45
CA GLY A 439 2.39 12.68 1.50
C GLY A 439 2.22 13.25 2.90
N THR A 440 1.80 12.38 3.82
CA THR A 440 1.65 12.73 5.23
C THR A 440 3.00 13.15 5.85
N GLY A 441 2.93 14.07 6.81
CA GLY A 441 4.12 14.68 7.43
C GLY A 441 4.69 15.89 6.67
N LEU A 442 4.15 16.22 5.49
CA LEU A 442 4.43 17.48 4.80
C LEU A 442 3.30 18.48 5.08
N ALA A 443 3.64 19.74 5.35
CA ALA A 443 2.65 20.81 5.50
C ALA A 443 2.05 21.21 4.14
N GLU A 444 2.89 21.23 3.10
CA GLU A 444 2.55 21.49 1.70
C GLU A 444 3.42 20.57 0.81
N PRO A 445 3.01 20.29 -0.44
CA PRO A 445 3.84 19.54 -1.38
C PRO A 445 5.20 20.22 -1.58
N GLU A 446 6.28 19.45 -1.47
CA GLU A 446 7.62 19.98 -1.71
C GLU A 446 7.96 19.94 -3.18
N ARG A 447 8.43 21.06 -3.73
CA ARG A 447 8.64 21.23 -5.16
C ARG A 447 10.12 21.34 -5.49
N ALA A 448 10.56 20.54 -6.46
CA ALA A 448 11.89 20.67 -7.05
C ALA A 448 11.99 21.99 -7.86
N PRO A 449 13.15 22.66 -7.86
CA PRO A 449 13.28 24.04 -8.33
C PRO A 449 13.07 24.23 -9.83
N ALA A 450 13.33 23.21 -10.66
CA ALA A 450 13.24 23.32 -12.11
C ALA A 450 12.17 22.39 -12.70
N PRO A 451 11.36 22.85 -13.66
CA PRO A 451 10.51 21.97 -14.43
C PRO A 451 11.35 21.04 -15.29
N ILE A 452 10.84 19.84 -15.52
CA ILE A 452 11.50 18.82 -16.31
C ILE A 452 10.63 18.55 -17.53
N ALA A 453 11.14 18.90 -18.71
CA ALA A 453 10.45 18.71 -19.97
C ALA A 453 11.27 17.79 -20.88
N TRP A 454 10.63 16.70 -21.33
CA TRP A 454 11.14 15.92 -22.43
C TRP A 454 10.03 15.24 -23.19
N GLU A 455 10.33 14.89 -24.43
CA GLU A 455 9.46 14.13 -25.31
C GLU A 455 10.13 12.81 -25.69
N MET A 456 9.30 11.79 -25.87
CA MET A 456 9.71 10.49 -26.38
C MET A 456 8.95 10.18 -27.67
N PRO A 457 9.63 9.66 -28.72
CA PRO A 457 8.94 9.18 -29.91
C PRO A 457 8.09 7.95 -29.59
N ALA A 458 7.13 7.67 -30.47
CA ALA A 458 6.35 6.45 -30.37
C ALA A 458 7.25 5.21 -30.44
N GLY A 459 6.92 4.17 -29.69
CA GLY A 459 7.67 2.91 -29.69
C GLY A 459 7.86 2.32 -28.30
N LYS A 460 8.55 1.19 -28.25
CA LYS A 460 8.91 0.51 -27.01
C LYS A 460 10.21 1.09 -26.46
N HIS A 461 10.19 1.43 -25.19
CA HIS A 461 11.32 1.96 -24.44
C HIS A 461 11.46 1.17 -23.13
N GLU A 462 12.64 1.23 -22.53
CA GLU A 462 12.88 0.61 -21.24
C GLU A 462 12.82 1.66 -20.14
N ALA A 463 12.14 1.32 -19.05
CA ALA A 463 12.16 2.05 -17.80
C ALA A 463 12.95 1.25 -16.76
N LYS A 464 13.72 1.96 -15.93
CA LYS A 464 14.49 1.37 -14.83
C LYS A 464 14.36 2.22 -13.58
N PHE A 465 14.16 1.58 -12.45
CA PHE A 465 14.14 2.23 -11.14
C PHE A 465 15.38 1.86 -10.32
N GLU A 466 15.93 2.85 -9.62
CA GLU A 466 17.05 2.70 -8.69
C GLU A 466 16.80 3.57 -7.45
N CYS A 467 17.42 3.23 -6.33
CA CYS A 467 17.54 4.12 -5.18
C CYS A 467 18.81 3.75 -4.40
N ALA A 468 19.29 4.68 -3.58
CA ALA A 468 20.43 4.41 -2.72
C ALA A 468 20.05 3.40 -1.62
N ALA A 469 21.00 2.50 -1.30
CA ALA A 469 20.90 1.46 -0.28
C ALA A 469 19.79 0.39 -0.48
N GLY A 470 19.22 0.28 -1.68
CA GLY A 470 18.16 -0.70 -1.98
C GLY A 470 16.76 -0.18 -1.63
N ALA A 471 15.73 -0.82 -2.19
CA ALA A 471 14.35 -0.39 -1.96
C ALA A 471 13.91 -0.63 -0.52
N GLY A 472 14.24 -1.77 0.10
CA GLY A 472 13.94 -2.09 1.50
C GLY A 472 12.45 -2.14 1.88
N MET A 473 11.57 -1.73 0.99
CA MET A 473 10.11 -1.60 1.13
C MET A 473 9.47 -1.66 -0.27
N PRO A 474 8.14 -1.93 -0.36
CA PRO A 474 7.45 -1.93 -1.64
C PRO A 474 7.44 -0.52 -2.25
N VAL A 475 7.82 -0.46 -3.53
CA VAL A 475 7.78 0.76 -4.34
C VAL A 475 7.05 0.43 -5.61
N ARG A 476 6.23 1.37 -6.11
CA ARG A 476 5.69 1.27 -7.46
C ARG A 476 6.00 2.52 -8.27
N VAL A 477 6.22 2.32 -9.55
CA VAL A 477 6.59 3.39 -10.50
C VAL A 477 5.66 3.31 -11.70
N ARG A 478 5.28 4.45 -12.27
CA ARG A 478 4.63 4.50 -13.58
C ARG A 478 5.11 5.66 -14.41
N VAL A 479 5.02 5.48 -15.73
CA VAL A 479 5.26 6.52 -16.71
C VAL A 479 3.94 7.20 -17.06
N THR A 480 3.93 8.53 -17.09
CA THR A 480 2.80 9.34 -17.56
C THR A 480 3.17 9.95 -18.90
N MET A 481 2.28 9.90 -19.87
CA MET A 481 2.52 10.39 -21.23
C MET A 481 1.48 11.45 -21.57
N GLN A 482 1.91 12.53 -22.20
CA GLN A 482 1.06 13.64 -22.61
C GLN A 482 1.27 13.87 -24.10
N PRO A 483 0.41 13.27 -24.95
CA PRO A 483 0.46 13.50 -26.38
C PRO A 483 0.02 14.94 -26.71
N GLN A 484 0.21 15.35 -27.97
CA GLN A 484 -0.18 16.68 -28.44
C GLN A 484 -1.70 16.94 -28.45
N GLU A 485 -2.52 15.90 -28.26
CA GLU A 485 -3.98 16.00 -28.22
C GLU A 485 -4.44 16.91 -27.07
N GLN A 486 -5.01 18.06 -27.41
CA GLN A 486 -5.55 19.05 -26.48
C GLN A 486 -6.84 19.66 -27.02
N TYR A 487 -7.70 20.12 -26.11
CA TYR A 487 -8.98 20.74 -26.42
C TYR A 487 -9.13 22.04 -25.64
N SER A 488 -9.15 23.17 -26.35
CA SER A 488 -9.36 24.48 -25.72
C SER A 488 -10.82 24.67 -25.32
N ILE A 489 -11.02 25.29 -24.17
CA ILE A 489 -12.34 25.68 -23.68
C ILE A 489 -12.61 27.13 -24.15
N PRO A 490 -13.70 27.37 -24.89
CA PRO A 490 -14.05 28.70 -25.39
C PRO A 490 -14.22 29.78 -24.31
#